data_AF-W2DTK6-F1
#
_entry.id   AF-W2DTK6-F1
#
_cell.length_a   1.000
_cell.length_b   1.000
_cell.length_c   1.000
_cell.angle_alpha   90.00
_cell.angle_beta   90.00
_cell.angle_gamma   90.00
#
_symmetry.space_group_name_H-M   'P 1'
#
loop_
_entity.id
_entity.type
_entity.pdbx_description
1 polymer ?
#
loop_
_entity_poly.entity_id
_entity_poly.type
_entity_poly.pdbx_seq_one_letter_code
_entity_poly.pdbx_strand_id
1 'polypeptide(L)'
;MTLAALSSVKEGRDLLLFCPADHHIPDSAAFAKTVSLGITHAEAGAIVTYGVLPSFPSTAYGYIQQGSVQEDGCSRVERFIEKPNSSTAQDLLLRGNVLWNAGIFLCKASVLIDAMAKHAPDILEVCRRSFDEAASELLAGGTSFIRPEAQSFSDCRSESIDYAVMEHHDHVVVAPFSGQWSDVGSWNALAEMTEADEFGNRVQGQGRISQSRNTFIHAPHRPVVALGTENLLIIDTPDAVLITHRDHVEQVKNVVLQLEKENCSQAITHRKVSRPWGWYDSIDTGDRFQVKRIGVKPGASLSLQKHHHRAEHWIVVKGTAEVTRGTETFLLTENQSTYIPIGEIHRLKNPGMVELEIIEVQSGSYLGENDIVRFEDNYGRAND
;
A
#
# COMPACT_ATOMS: atom_id res chain seq x y z
N MET A 1 -2.56 -13.77 1.46
CA MET A 1 -2.49 -14.63 2.67
C MET A 1 -2.14 -16.07 2.32
N THR A 2 -2.86 -16.71 1.40
CA THR A 2 -2.63 -18.12 0.99
C THR A 2 -1.19 -18.46 0.62
N LEU A 3 -0.54 -17.64 -0.22
CA LEU A 3 0.87 -17.83 -0.59
C LEU A 3 1.82 -17.85 0.62
N ALA A 4 1.57 -17.00 1.62
CA ALA A 4 2.37 -16.97 2.84
C ALA A 4 2.15 -18.26 3.67
N ALA A 5 0.93 -18.78 3.72
CA ALA A 5 0.65 -20.06 4.37
C ALA A 5 1.36 -21.23 3.69
N LEU A 6 1.33 -21.29 2.35
CA LEU A 6 2.06 -22.30 1.58
C LEU A 6 3.58 -22.24 1.82
N SER A 7 4.15 -21.04 1.87
CA SER A 7 5.56 -20.83 2.21
C SER A 7 5.88 -21.26 3.64
N SER A 8 5.06 -20.86 4.60
CA SER A 8 5.21 -21.19 6.03
C SER A 8 5.28 -22.70 6.27
N VAL A 9 4.41 -23.46 5.59
CA VAL A 9 4.40 -24.93 5.66
C VAL A 9 5.70 -25.52 5.10
N LYS A 10 6.24 -25.01 3.98
CA LYS A 10 7.53 -25.46 3.43
C LYS A 10 8.69 -25.16 4.40
N GLU A 11 8.63 -24.07 5.14
CA GLU A 11 9.67 -23.63 6.10
C GLU A 11 9.51 -24.23 7.51
N GLY A 12 8.46 -25.00 7.77
CA GLY A 12 8.18 -25.58 9.09
C GLY A 12 7.75 -24.56 10.15
N ARG A 13 7.20 -23.41 9.73
CA ARG A 13 6.62 -22.39 10.62
C ARG A 13 5.11 -22.67 10.77
N ASP A 14 4.64 -22.70 12.02
CA ASP A 14 3.27 -23.15 12.32
C ASP A 14 2.26 -21.98 12.41
N LEU A 15 2.51 -20.99 13.26
CA LEU A 15 1.62 -19.84 13.47
C LEU A 15 1.95 -18.65 12.55
N LEU A 16 0.90 -18.05 12.00
CA LEU A 16 0.96 -16.87 11.15
C LEU A 16 0.07 -15.76 11.69
N LEU A 17 0.67 -14.60 11.93
CA LEU A 17 -0.02 -13.35 12.20
C LEU A 17 -0.07 -12.52 10.92
N PHE A 18 -1.27 -12.22 10.44
CA PHE A 18 -1.52 -11.37 9.30
C PHE A 18 -1.95 -10.00 9.80
N CYS A 19 -1.16 -8.97 9.49
CA CYS A 19 -1.45 -7.58 9.81
C CYS A 19 -1.48 -6.74 8.53
N PRO A 20 -2.52 -5.91 8.32
CA PRO A 20 -2.48 -4.87 7.30
C PRO A 20 -1.35 -3.87 7.60
N ALA A 21 -0.66 -3.41 6.54
CA ALA A 21 0.52 -2.56 6.67
C ALA A 21 0.18 -1.06 6.86
N ASP A 22 -1.09 -0.72 6.70
CA ASP A 22 -1.67 0.61 6.64
C ASP A 22 -2.47 0.99 7.89
N HIS A 23 -2.53 0.12 8.91
CA HIS A 23 -3.22 0.41 10.17
C HIS A 23 -2.36 1.26 11.12
N HIS A 24 -3.02 2.10 11.91
CA HIS A 24 -2.40 2.87 12.99
C HIS A 24 -2.88 2.37 14.35
N ILE A 25 -1.93 1.83 15.13
CA ILE A 25 -2.13 1.32 16.48
C ILE A 25 -1.04 1.92 17.38
N PRO A 26 -1.33 3.02 18.10
CA PRO A 26 -0.30 3.74 18.88
C PRO A 26 0.30 2.93 20.02
N ASP A 27 -0.52 2.11 20.68
CA ASP A 27 -0.11 1.31 21.83
C ASP A 27 0.33 -0.10 21.40
N SER A 28 1.60 -0.21 21.02
CA SER A 28 2.20 -1.47 20.59
C SER A 28 2.24 -2.54 21.68
N ALA A 29 2.33 -2.14 22.96
CA ALA A 29 2.37 -3.05 24.09
C ALA A 29 0.98 -3.67 24.35
N ALA A 30 -0.08 -2.85 24.32
CA ALA A 30 -1.45 -3.33 24.39
C ALA A 30 -1.77 -4.26 23.21
N PHE A 31 -1.35 -3.89 21.99
CA PHE A 31 -1.55 -4.73 20.81
C PHE A 31 -0.87 -6.09 20.94
N ALA A 32 0.41 -6.13 21.32
CA ALA A 32 1.14 -7.38 21.50
C ALA A 32 0.51 -8.27 22.59
N LYS A 33 0.00 -7.66 23.66
CA LYS A 33 -0.73 -8.37 24.72
C LYS A 33 -2.02 -8.98 24.18
N THR A 34 -2.80 -8.24 23.40
CA THR A 34 -4.03 -8.75 22.79
C THR A 34 -3.75 -9.87 21.79
N VAL A 35 -2.71 -9.75 20.95
CA VAL A 35 -2.29 -10.81 20.04
C VAL A 35 -1.93 -12.09 20.80
N SER A 36 -1.28 -11.96 21.95
CA SER A 36 -0.90 -13.10 22.78
C SER A 36 -2.10 -13.89 23.32
N LEU A 37 -3.24 -13.25 23.54
CA LEU A 37 -4.48 -13.93 23.95
C LEU A 37 -4.98 -14.92 22.88
N GLY A 38 -4.75 -14.59 21.61
CA GLY A 38 -5.16 -15.43 20.48
C GLY A 38 -4.32 -16.69 20.28
N ILE A 39 -3.10 -16.77 20.85
CA ILE A 39 -2.16 -17.85 20.55
C ILE A 39 -2.74 -19.21 20.92
N THR A 40 -3.28 -19.36 22.14
CA THR A 40 -3.87 -20.63 22.61
C THR A 40 -5.02 -21.10 21.70
N HIS A 41 -5.87 -20.18 21.23
CA HIS A 41 -6.98 -20.50 20.33
C HIS A 41 -6.49 -20.90 18.94
N ALA A 42 -5.51 -20.18 18.40
CA ALA A 42 -4.89 -20.51 17.12
C ALA A 42 -4.19 -21.87 17.16
N GLU A 43 -3.50 -22.18 18.27
CA GLU A 43 -2.89 -23.49 18.51
C GLU A 43 -3.93 -24.61 18.61
N ALA A 44 -5.10 -24.33 19.20
CA ALA A 44 -6.25 -25.22 19.25
C ALA A 44 -6.98 -25.37 17.90
N GLY A 45 -6.54 -24.69 16.86
CA GLY A 45 -7.03 -24.84 15.49
C GLY A 45 -8.12 -23.83 15.08
N ALA A 46 -8.30 -22.75 15.83
CA ALA A 46 -9.18 -21.65 15.44
C ALA A 46 -8.47 -20.67 14.49
N ILE A 47 -9.26 -19.94 13.70
CA ILE A 47 -8.81 -18.68 13.09
C ILE A 47 -9.19 -17.55 14.04
N VAL A 48 -8.20 -16.88 14.62
CA VAL A 48 -8.41 -15.77 15.53
C VAL A 48 -8.46 -14.47 14.75
N THR A 49 -9.47 -13.65 14.99
CA THR A 49 -9.56 -12.25 14.52
C THR A 49 -9.55 -11.30 15.72
N TYR A 50 -9.30 -10.02 15.47
CA TYR A 50 -9.23 -8.99 16.50
C TYR A 50 -10.32 -7.95 16.29
N GLY A 51 -11.09 -7.71 17.34
CA GLY A 51 -12.29 -6.87 17.27
C GLY A 51 -12.12 -5.54 17.99
N VAL A 52 -12.52 -4.44 17.36
CA VAL A 52 -12.49 -3.08 17.94
C VAL A 52 -13.90 -2.64 18.30
N LEU A 53 -14.08 -1.94 19.42
CA LEU A 53 -15.40 -1.43 19.81
C LEU A 53 -15.89 -0.38 18.79
N PRO A 54 -17.07 -0.58 18.16
CA PRO A 54 -17.62 0.40 17.22
C PRO A 54 -18.01 1.70 17.92
N SER A 55 -17.63 2.84 17.33
CA SER A 55 -18.02 4.17 17.81
C SER A 55 -19.13 4.82 16.98
N PHE A 56 -19.40 4.31 15.77
CA PHE A 56 -20.45 4.76 14.86
C PHE A 56 -20.87 3.62 13.90
N PRO A 57 -22.00 3.72 13.18
CA PRO A 57 -22.43 2.65 12.27
C PRO A 57 -21.73 2.74 10.90
N SER A 58 -20.42 2.46 10.86
CA SER A 58 -19.63 2.45 9.63
C SER A 58 -20.14 1.39 8.64
N THR A 59 -20.22 1.71 7.36
CA THR A 59 -20.44 0.74 6.26
C THR A 59 -19.13 0.29 5.61
N ALA A 60 -18.00 0.87 6.04
CA ALA A 60 -16.67 0.57 5.49
C ALA A 60 -15.98 -0.61 6.19
N TYR A 61 -16.45 -1.00 7.38
CA TYR A 61 -15.86 -2.07 8.20
C TYR A 61 -16.71 -3.34 8.20
N GLY A 62 -16.04 -4.48 8.36
CA GLY A 62 -16.69 -5.73 8.77
C GLY A 62 -17.14 -5.66 10.24
N TYR A 63 -18.21 -6.38 10.57
CA TYR A 63 -18.73 -6.53 11.92
C TYR A 63 -18.65 -7.98 12.35
N ILE A 64 -18.25 -8.17 13.61
CA ILE A 64 -18.13 -9.45 14.27
C ILE A 64 -19.16 -9.48 15.39
N GLN A 65 -20.19 -10.30 15.24
CA GLN A 65 -21.13 -10.59 16.31
C GLN A 65 -20.50 -11.60 17.26
N GLN A 66 -20.37 -11.19 18.53
CA GLN A 66 -19.74 -12.03 19.55
C GLN A 66 -20.72 -13.09 20.05
N GLY A 67 -20.26 -14.33 20.15
CA GLY A 67 -20.93 -15.36 20.93
C GLY A 67 -20.65 -15.23 22.43
N SER A 68 -20.72 -16.33 23.16
CA SER A 68 -20.40 -16.34 24.59
C SER A 68 -18.93 -16.03 24.85
N VAL A 69 -18.68 -15.10 25.78
CA VAL A 69 -17.35 -14.70 26.24
C VAL A 69 -16.73 -15.82 27.09
N GLN A 70 -15.48 -16.15 26.80
CA GLN A 70 -14.67 -17.13 27.53
C GLN A 70 -13.89 -16.46 28.67
N GLU A 71 -13.28 -17.24 29.57
CA GLU A 71 -12.59 -16.70 30.76
C GLU A 71 -11.42 -15.75 30.42
N ASP A 72 -10.79 -15.93 29.27
CA ASP A 72 -9.69 -15.09 28.77
C ASP A 72 -10.16 -13.81 28.06
N GLY A 73 -11.48 -13.57 28.01
CA GLY A 73 -12.09 -12.43 27.33
C GLY A 73 -12.29 -12.60 25.82
N CYS A 74 -11.78 -13.68 25.23
CA CYS A 74 -12.07 -14.01 23.83
C CYS A 74 -13.51 -14.54 23.70
N SER A 75 -14.08 -14.48 22.50
CA SER A 75 -15.42 -15.01 22.23
C SER A 75 -15.40 -15.82 20.95
N ARG A 76 -16.21 -16.88 20.86
CA ARG A 76 -16.48 -17.48 19.55
C ARG A 76 -17.22 -16.46 18.69
N VAL A 77 -16.90 -16.37 17.41
CA VAL A 77 -17.67 -15.55 16.47
C VAL A 77 -18.97 -16.25 16.15
N GLU A 78 -20.09 -15.61 16.44
CA GLU A 78 -21.42 -16.13 16.08
C GLU A 78 -21.74 -15.83 14.62
N ARG A 79 -21.39 -14.61 14.18
CA ARG A 79 -21.56 -14.18 12.81
C ARG A 79 -20.51 -13.17 12.42
N PHE A 80 -20.01 -13.31 11.20
CA PHE A 80 -19.19 -12.31 10.53
C PHE A 80 -20.02 -11.64 9.43
N ILE A 81 -19.93 -10.32 9.32
CA ILE A 81 -20.72 -9.53 8.36
C ILE A 81 -19.78 -8.49 7.73
N GLU A 82 -19.35 -8.71 6.49
CA GLU A 82 -18.42 -7.81 5.82
C GLU A 82 -19.15 -6.65 5.11
N LYS A 83 -18.83 -5.41 5.53
CA LYS A 83 -19.30 -4.15 4.91
C LYS A 83 -20.82 -4.07 4.72
N PRO A 84 -21.59 -4.06 5.82
CA PRO A 84 -23.04 -3.97 5.75
C PRO A 84 -23.53 -2.64 5.16
N ASN A 85 -24.77 -2.63 4.66
CA ASN A 85 -25.43 -1.38 4.29
C ASN A 85 -25.73 -0.52 5.54
N SER A 86 -26.04 0.77 5.34
CA SER A 86 -26.21 1.74 6.43
C SER A 86 -27.26 1.33 7.47
N SER A 87 -28.42 0.81 7.04
CA SER A 87 -29.47 0.37 7.96
C SER A 87 -29.01 -0.83 8.81
N THR A 88 -28.29 -1.77 8.19
CA THR A 88 -27.77 -2.95 8.88
C THR A 88 -26.67 -2.56 9.87
N ALA A 89 -25.76 -1.65 9.49
CA ALA A 89 -24.74 -1.14 10.39
C ALA A 89 -25.35 -0.44 11.63
N GLN A 90 -26.41 0.36 11.41
CA GLN A 90 -27.14 1.02 12.48
C GLN A 90 -27.82 0.01 13.41
N ASP A 91 -28.51 -0.99 12.85
CA ASP A 91 -29.16 -2.05 13.62
C ASP A 91 -28.16 -2.86 14.45
N LEU A 92 -26.99 -3.19 13.87
CA LEU A 92 -25.92 -3.92 14.57
C LEU A 92 -25.42 -3.12 15.78
N LEU A 93 -25.17 -1.82 15.59
CA LEU A 93 -24.70 -0.96 16.67
C LEU A 93 -25.75 -0.81 17.79
N LEU A 94 -27.03 -0.65 17.43
CA LEU A 94 -28.13 -0.53 18.38
C LEU A 94 -28.36 -1.81 19.19
N ARG A 95 -28.20 -2.99 18.57
CA ARG A 95 -28.29 -4.28 19.26
C ARG A 95 -27.12 -4.52 20.21
N GLY A 96 -25.97 -3.90 19.95
CA GLY A 96 -24.74 -4.10 20.71
C GLY A 96 -24.16 -5.50 20.51
N ASN A 97 -23.19 -5.88 21.34
CA ASN A 97 -22.49 -7.18 21.27
C ASN A 97 -21.82 -7.46 19.90
N VAL A 98 -21.38 -6.39 19.25
CA VAL A 98 -20.66 -6.41 17.98
C VAL A 98 -19.35 -5.67 18.10
N LEU A 99 -18.34 -6.15 17.38
CA LEU A 99 -17.04 -5.51 17.21
C LEU A 99 -16.81 -5.21 15.74
N TRP A 100 -16.05 -4.17 15.41
CA TRP A 100 -15.48 -4.03 14.08
C TRP A 100 -14.36 -5.03 13.87
N ASN A 101 -14.32 -5.64 12.69
CA ASN A 101 -13.20 -6.46 12.24
C ASN A 101 -11.99 -5.56 11.97
N ALA A 102 -10.90 -5.78 12.71
CA ALA A 102 -9.66 -5.03 12.52
C ALA A 102 -8.81 -5.54 11.34
N GLY A 103 -9.28 -6.53 10.55
CA GLY A 103 -8.53 -7.09 9.42
C GLY A 103 -7.25 -7.83 9.81
N ILE A 104 -7.06 -8.14 11.09
CA ILE A 104 -5.89 -8.83 11.63
C ILE A 104 -6.30 -10.26 11.95
N PHE A 105 -5.49 -11.24 11.55
CA PHE A 105 -5.78 -12.66 11.75
C PHE A 105 -4.58 -13.41 12.31
N LEU A 106 -4.83 -14.34 13.23
CA LEU A 106 -3.84 -15.27 13.77
C LEU A 106 -4.35 -16.70 13.63
N CYS A 107 -3.60 -17.54 12.92
CA CYS A 107 -3.97 -18.94 12.72
C CYS A 107 -2.74 -19.81 12.42
N LYS A 108 -2.91 -21.13 12.52
CA LYS A 108 -1.94 -22.06 11.95
C LYS A 108 -1.99 -22.02 10.43
N ALA A 109 -0.84 -22.16 9.78
CA ALA A 109 -0.74 -22.20 8.32
C ALA A 109 -1.58 -23.34 7.72
N SER A 110 -1.59 -24.51 8.36
CA SER A 110 -2.42 -25.66 7.98
C SER A 110 -3.91 -25.36 8.07
N VAL A 111 -4.35 -24.73 9.17
CA VAL A 111 -5.76 -24.35 9.38
C VAL A 111 -6.24 -23.39 8.31
N LEU A 112 -5.42 -22.39 7.94
CA LEU A 112 -5.78 -21.47 6.84
C LEU A 112 -5.87 -22.20 5.50
N ILE A 113 -4.94 -23.11 5.20
CA ILE A 113 -4.98 -23.91 3.96
C ILE A 113 -6.24 -24.79 3.92
N ASP A 114 -6.60 -25.42 5.03
CA ASP A 114 -7.79 -26.27 5.13
C ASP A 114 -9.08 -25.43 4.98
N ALA A 115 -9.12 -24.25 5.59
CA ALA A 115 -10.24 -23.32 5.43
C ALA A 115 -10.36 -22.83 3.97
N MET A 116 -9.25 -22.49 3.32
CA MET A 116 -9.23 -22.15 1.90
C MET A 116 -9.68 -23.33 1.03
N ALA A 117 -9.24 -24.55 1.32
CA ALA A 117 -9.67 -25.74 0.57
C ALA A 117 -11.18 -25.99 0.68
N LYS A 118 -11.78 -25.67 1.83
CA LYS A 118 -13.22 -25.83 2.07
C LYS A 118 -14.06 -24.74 1.41
N HIS A 119 -13.62 -23.47 1.47
CA HIS A 119 -14.46 -22.32 1.13
C HIS A 119 -14.06 -21.60 -0.17
N ALA A 120 -12.79 -21.67 -0.56
CA ALA A 120 -12.26 -21.04 -1.78
C ALA A 120 -11.18 -21.93 -2.45
N PRO A 121 -11.54 -23.17 -2.86
CA PRO A 121 -10.59 -24.11 -3.46
C PRO A 121 -9.98 -23.60 -4.76
N ASP A 122 -10.73 -22.79 -5.52
CA ASP A 122 -10.29 -22.11 -6.75
C ASP A 122 -9.09 -21.19 -6.49
N ILE A 123 -9.17 -20.35 -5.45
CA ILE A 123 -8.09 -19.45 -5.03
C ILE A 123 -6.89 -20.26 -4.55
N LEU A 124 -7.12 -21.33 -3.77
CA LEU A 124 -6.04 -22.18 -3.25
C LEU A 124 -5.26 -22.87 -4.38
N GLU A 125 -5.94 -23.44 -5.36
CA GLU A 125 -5.32 -24.15 -6.48
C GLU A 125 -4.45 -23.21 -7.32
N VAL A 126 -4.97 -22.04 -7.68
CA VAL A 126 -4.22 -21.01 -8.40
C VAL A 126 -2.98 -20.56 -7.60
N CYS A 127 -3.15 -20.30 -6.30
CA CYS A 127 -2.04 -19.91 -5.43
C CYS A 127 -0.98 -21.02 -5.30
N ARG A 128 -1.38 -22.30 -5.32
CA ARG A 128 -0.42 -23.42 -5.31
C ARG A 128 0.37 -23.48 -6.60
N ARG A 129 -0.30 -23.44 -7.74
CA ARG A 129 0.34 -23.46 -9.07
C ARG A 129 1.34 -22.30 -9.21
N SER A 130 0.91 -21.07 -8.91
CA SER A 130 1.79 -19.89 -9.01
C SER A 130 2.96 -19.92 -8.02
N PHE A 131 2.80 -20.60 -6.88
CA PHE A 131 3.85 -20.76 -5.88
C PHE A 131 4.87 -21.86 -6.24
N ASP A 132 4.42 -22.96 -6.85
CA ASP A 132 5.32 -24.04 -7.26
C ASP A 132 6.16 -23.65 -8.48
N GLU A 133 5.64 -22.78 -9.33
CA GLU A 133 6.36 -22.19 -10.48
C GLU A 133 7.03 -20.84 -10.12
N ALA A 134 7.03 -20.45 -8.85
CA ALA A 134 7.56 -19.17 -8.42
C ALA A 134 9.07 -19.04 -8.65
N ALA A 135 9.50 -17.85 -9.08
CA ALA A 135 10.90 -17.48 -9.09
C ALA A 135 11.35 -17.11 -7.66
N SER A 136 12.47 -17.66 -7.22
CA SER A 136 13.13 -17.27 -5.97
C SER A 136 14.39 -16.47 -6.28
N GLU A 137 14.47 -15.27 -5.73
CA GLU A 137 15.60 -14.37 -5.87
C GLU A 137 16.26 -14.16 -4.50
N LEU A 138 17.59 -14.29 -4.44
CA LEU A 138 18.33 -13.91 -3.23
C LEU A 138 18.69 -12.43 -3.33
N LEU A 139 18.08 -11.60 -2.48
CA LEU A 139 18.36 -10.18 -2.41
C LEU A 139 19.72 -9.93 -1.72
N ALA A 140 20.33 -8.79 -2.04
CA ALA A 140 21.51 -8.29 -1.32
C ALA A 140 21.20 -8.21 0.18
N GLY A 141 21.92 -8.99 1.00
CA GLY A 141 21.64 -9.16 2.43
C GLY A 141 21.15 -10.55 2.83
N GLY A 142 20.98 -11.48 1.89
CA GLY A 142 20.64 -12.89 2.19
C GLY A 142 19.15 -13.16 2.37
N THR A 143 18.29 -12.17 2.11
CA THR A 143 16.84 -12.32 2.15
C THR A 143 16.34 -12.98 0.86
N SER A 144 15.55 -14.05 0.98
CA SER A 144 14.87 -14.64 -0.18
C SER A 144 13.60 -13.85 -0.51
N PHE A 145 13.46 -13.48 -1.78
CA PHE A 145 12.26 -12.90 -2.35
C PHE A 145 11.60 -13.94 -3.26
N ILE A 146 10.33 -14.24 -3.01
CA ILE A 146 9.56 -15.18 -3.83
C ILE A 146 8.58 -14.36 -4.66
N ARG A 147 8.74 -14.41 -5.98
CA ARG A 147 7.81 -13.81 -6.94
C ARG A 147 6.92 -14.92 -7.49
N PRO A 148 5.60 -14.92 -7.20
CA PRO A 148 4.68 -15.88 -7.81
C PRO A 148 4.73 -15.78 -9.32
N GLU A 149 4.52 -16.91 -10.01
CA GLU A 149 4.43 -16.92 -11.47
C GLU A 149 3.22 -16.06 -11.92
N ALA A 150 3.50 -15.06 -12.75
CA ALA A 150 2.59 -13.96 -13.02
C ALA A 150 1.35 -14.42 -13.79
N GLN A 151 1.50 -15.28 -14.80
CA GLN A 151 0.40 -15.73 -15.63
C GLN A 151 -0.57 -16.59 -14.83
N SER A 152 -0.04 -17.55 -14.07
CA SER A 152 -0.77 -18.41 -13.17
C SER A 152 -1.50 -17.61 -12.12
N PHE A 153 -0.84 -16.62 -11.50
CA PHE A 153 -1.45 -15.79 -10.47
C PHE A 153 -2.53 -14.85 -11.02
N SER A 154 -2.44 -14.45 -12.29
CA SER A 154 -3.46 -13.61 -12.94
C SER A 154 -4.82 -14.28 -13.06
N ASP A 155 -4.87 -15.62 -13.04
CA ASP A 155 -6.11 -16.40 -13.00
C ASP A 155 -6.78 -16.38 -11.61
N CYS A 156 -6.12 -15.84 -10.58
CA CYS A 156 -6.64 -15.83 -9.22
C CYS A 156 -7.81 -14.84 -9.13
N ARG A 157 -8.98 -15.33 -8.71
CA ARG A 157 -10.13 -14.49 -8.38
C ARG A 157 -9.74 -13.47 -7.31
N SER A 158 -10.11 -12.20 -7.56
CA SER A 158 -9.87 -11.09 -6.62
C SER A 158 -10.99 -11.04 -5.59
N GLU A 159 -10.75 -11.60 -4.40
CA GLU A 159 -11.70 -11.65 -3.28
C GLU A 159 -10.94 -11.55 -1.95
N SER A 160 -11.51 -10.85 -0.96
CA SER A 160 -10.90 -10.76 0.37
C SER A 160 -11.08 -12.06 1.16
N ILE A 161 -10.21 -12.29 2.14
CA ILE A 161 -10.34 -13.45 3.04
C ILE A 161 -11.64 -13.38 3.86
N ASP A 162 -12.12 -12.17 4.14
CA ASP A 162 -13.35 -11.92 4.89
C ASP A 162 -14.55 -12.58 4.21
N TYR A 163 -14.72 -12.33 2.90
CA TYR A 163 -15.75 -12.97 2.09
C TYR A 163 -15.42 -14.44 1.78
N ALA A 164 -14.20 -14.73 1.34
CA ALA A 164 -13.84 -16.06 0.86
C ALA A 164 -13.86 -17.13 1.96
N VAL A 165 -13.61 -16.76 3.22
CA VAL A 165 -13.47 -17.69 4.35
C VAL A 165 -14.23 -17.23 5.59
N MET A 166 -14.01 -16.01 6.07
CA MET A 166 -14.44 -15.63 7.43
C MET A 166 -15.97 -15.61 7.61
N GLU A 167 -16.73 -15.25 6.59
CA GLU A 167 -18.21 -15.31 6.61
C GLU A 167 -18.77 -16.74 6.65
N HIS A 168 -17.96 -17.75 6.34
CA HIS A 168 -18.39 -19.13 6.16
C HIS A 168 -17.73 -20.12 7.12
N HIS A 169 -16.65 -19.72 7.79
CA HIS A 169 -15.86 -20.60 8.63
C HIS A 169 -16.41 -20.67 10.07
N ASP A 170 -16.63 -21.89 10.56
CA ASP A 170 -17.31 -22.11 11.85
C ASP A 170 -16.40 -21.90 13.08
N HIS A 171 -15.08 -22.09 12.91
CA HIS A 171 -14.12 -22.12 14.01
C HIS A 171 -13.31 -20.81 14.08
N VAL A 172 -14.04 -19.71 14.25
CA VAL A 172 -13.47 -18.37 14.39
C VAL A 172 -13.63 -17.88 15.82
N VAL A 173 -12.56 -17.30 16.36
CA VAL A 173 -12.52 -16.67 17.69
C VAL A 173 -12.18 -15.19 17.51
N VAL A 174 -12.83 -14.31 18.27
CA VAL A 174 -12.50 -12.89 18.33
C VAL A 174 -11.87 -12.54 19.67
N ALA A 175 -10.71 -11.89 19.61
CA ALA A 175 -10.08 -11.25 20.76
C ALA A 175 -10.38 -9.74 20.73
N PRO A 176 -11.07 -9.19 21.75
CA PRO A 176 -11.36 -7.77 21.79
C PRO A 176 -10.10 -6.95 22.05
N PHE A 177 -9.90 -5.89 21.26
CA PHE A 177 -8.83 -4.92 21.44
C PHE A 177 -9.38 -3.66 22.13
N SER A 178 -8.88 -3.39 23.35
CA SER A 178 -9.20 -2.18 24.11
C SER A 178 -8.06 -1.16 23.95
N GLY A 179 -7.99 -0.53 22.78
CA GLY A 179 -6.99 0.49 22.47
C GLY A 179 -7.42 1.34 21.27
N GLN A 180 -6.60 2.35 20.96
CA GLN A 180 -6.82 3.17 19.76
C GLN A 180 -6.42 2.36 18.53
N TRP A 181 -7.32 2.25 17.58
CA TRP A 181 -7.12 1.60 16.29
C TRP A 181 -7.78 2.44 15.20
N SER A 182 -7.10 2.56 14.08
CA SER A 182 -7.66 3.10 12.84
C SER A 182 -7.04 2.35 11.67
N ASP A 183 -7.84 2.07 10.66
CA ASP A 183 -7.36 1.54 9.38
C ASP A 183 -6.65 2.60 8.53
N VAL A 184 -6.62 3.87 9.00
CA VAL A 184 -6.14 5.06 8.28
C VAL A 184 -6.76 5.20 6.88
N GLY A 185 -7.88 4.50 6.64
CA GLY A 185 -8.45 4.26 5.31
C GLY A 185 -9.20 5.46 4.74
N SER A 186 -9.39 6.52 5.54
CA SER A 186 -10.09 7.73 5.13
C SER A 186 -9.37 9.01 5.58
N TRP A 187 -9.56 10.08 4.81
CA TRP A 187 -9.09 11.42 5.20
C TRP A 187 -9.77 11.95 6.47
N ASN A 188 -10.94 11.41 6.84
CA ASN A 188 -11.56 11.71 8.13
C ASN A 188 -10.74 11.16 9.29
N ALA A 189 -10.24 9.92 9.18
CA ALA A 189 -9.40 9.32 10.21
C ALA A 189 -8.10 10.12 10.39
N LEU A 190 -7.45 10.51 9.30
CA LEU A 190 -6.24 11.35 9.36
C LEU A 190 -6.53 12.71 9.99
N ALA A 191 -7.66 13.34 9.64
CA ALA A 191 -8.09 14.58 10.25
C ALA A 191 -8.29 14.39 11.75
N GLU A 192 -8.97 13.34 12.21
CA GLU A 192 -9.24 13.10 13.64
C GLU A 192 -7.97 12.88 14.47
N MET A 193 -6.90 12.39 13.86
CA MET A 193 -5.57 12.29 14.48
C MET A 193 -4.82 13.63 14.59
N THR A 194 -5.29 14.66 13.90
CA THR A 194 -4.69 15.99 13.93
C THR A 194 -5.37 16.84 15.01
N GLU A 195 -4.56 17.53 15.82
CA GLU A 195 -5.06 18.43 16.85
C GLU A 195 -5.94 19.53 16.24
N ALA A 196 -7.07 19.80 16.89
CA ALA A 196 -8.05 20.77 16.44
C ALA A 196 -7.90 22.11 17.17
N ASP A 197 -8.20 23.20 16.46
CA ASP A 197 -8.38 24.52 17.07
C ASP A 197 -9.75 24.66 17.78
N GLU A 198 -10.01 25.84 18.36
CA GLU A 198 -11.26 26.17 19.06
C GLU A 198 -12.53 26.06 18.19
N PHE A 199 -12.38 26.06 16.86
CA PHE A 199 -13.46 25.98 15.88
C PHE A 199 -13.52 24.61 15.20
N GLY A 200 -12.76 23.63 15.69
CA GLY A 200 -12.69 22.28 15.14
C GLY A 200 -11.87 22.16 13.86
N ASN A 201 -11.18 23.21 13.44
CA ASN A 201 -10.32 23.18 12.26
C ASN A 201 -8.99 22.50 12.56
N ARG A 202 -8.40 21.92 11.52
CA ARG A 202 -7.20 21.09 11.63
C ARG A 202 -6.28 21.36 10.44
N VAL A 203 -4.99 21.49 10.69
CA VAL A 203 -4.02 21.83 9.65
C VAL A 203 -2.78 20.96 9.76
N GLN A 204 -2.36 20.40 8.63
CA GLN A 204 -1.07 19.74 8.46
C GLN A 204 -0.33 20.37 7.28
N GLY A 205 0.92 20.79 7.50
CA GLY A 205 1.75 21.45 6.49
C GLY A 205 1.48 22.94 6.35
N GLN A 206 1.44 23.44 5.11
CA GLN A 206 1.39 24.87 4.77
C GLN A 206 -0.06 25.42 4.66
N GLY A 207 -1.00 24.82 5.40
CA GLY A 207 -2.39 25.27 5.44
C GLY A 207 -2.58 26.54 6.29
N ARG A 208 -3.54 27.37 5.90
CA ARG A 208 -4.02 28.52 6.67
C ARG A 208 -5.53 28.54 6.67
N ILE A 209 -6.10 28.71 7.85
CA ILE A 209 -7.55 28.72 8.03
C ILE A 209 -7.97 30.06 8.63
N SER A 210 -9.01 30.66 8.06
CA SER A 210 -9.59 31.91 8.53
C SER A 210 -11.11 31.85 8.39
N GLN A 211 -11.83 32.34 9.40
CA GLN A 211 -13.30 32.41 9.40
C GLN A 211 -13.99 31.08 9.00
N SER A 212 -13.42 29.94 9.39
CA SER A 212 -13.89 28.61 8.97
C SER A 212 -14.15 27.71 10.17
N ARG A 213 -14.92 26.64 9.99
CA ARG A 213 -15.27 25.68 11.05
C ARG A 213 -15.12 24.24 10.56
N ASN A 214 -14.66 23.34 11.42
CA ASN A 214 -14.53 21.91 11.12
C ASN A 214 -13.83 21.62 9.76
N THR A 215 -12.90 22.47 9.34
CA THR A 215 -12.18 22.32 8.07
C THR A 215 -10.81 21.69 8.32
N PHE A 216 -10.47 20.64 7.57
CA PHE A 216 -9.15 20.03 7.58
C PHE A 216 -8.38 20.41 6.32
N ILE A 217 -7.13 20.86 6.48
CA ILE A 217 -6.19 21.07 5.37
C ILE A 217 -4.99 20.14 5.55
N HIS A 218 -4.73 19.28 4.56
CA HIS A 218 -3.48 18.57 4.39
C HIS A 218 -2.71 19.19 3.21
N ALA A 219 -1.64 19.94 3.49
CA ALA A 219 -0.90 20.70 2.48
C ALA A 219 0.63 20.65 2.68
N PRO A 220 1.27 19.47 2.50
CA PRO A 220 2.72 19.34 2.65
C PRO A 220 3.54 20.13 1.62
N HIS A 221 2.99 20.45 0.44
CA HIS A 221 3.80 20.93 -0.70
C HIS A 221 3.68 22.43 -0.95
N ARG A 222 2.47 22.98 -0.97
CA ARG A 222 2.24 24.39 -1.29
C ARG A 222 1.32 25.07 -0.28
N PRO A 223 1.35 26.40 -0.17
CA PRO A 223 0.39 27.12 0.67
C PRO A 223 -1.05 26.88 0.22
N VAL A 224 -1.93 26.53 1.16
CA VAL A 224 -3.37 26.34 0.93
C VAL A 224 -4.13 27.19 1.94
N VAL A 225 -5.10 27.97 1.49
CA VAL A 225 -5.88 28.87 2.34
C VAL A 225 -7.35 28.51 2.25
N ALA A 226 -7.97 28.22 3.41
CA ALA A 226 -9.42 28.09 3.54
C ALA A 226 -9.97 29.32 4.27
N LEU A 227 -10.88 30.03 3.61
CA LEU A 227 -11.51 31.25 4.11
C LEU A 227 -13.03 31.11 4.01
N GLY A 228 -13.74 31.22 5.13
CA GLY A 228 -15.20 31.15 5.13
C GLY A 228 -15.77 29.75 4.87
N THR A 229 -14.99 28.67 5.05
CA THR A 229 -15.41 27.31 4.72
C THR A 229 -15.91 26.55 5.94
N GLU A 230 -16.80 25.58 5.73
CA GLU A 230 -17.30 24.72 6.80
C GLU A 230 -17.32 23.25 6.38
N ASN A 231 -16.91 22.37 7.29
CA ASN A 231 -16.98 20.90 7.13
C ASN A 231 -16.29 20.35 5.86
N LEU A 232 -15.17 20.95 5.46
CA LEU A 232 -14.38 20.49 4.31
C LEU A 232 -13.14 19.70 4.71
N LEU A 233 -12.76 18.76 3.87
CA LEU A 233 -11.42 18.19 3.78
C LEU A 233 -10.77 18.74 2.50
N ILE A 234 -9.62 19.39 2.65
CA ILE A 234 -8.83 19.97 1.55
C ILE A 234 -7.48 19.27 1.57
N ILE A 235 -7.22 18.44 0.57
CA ILE A 235 -6.03 17.60 0.48
C ILE A 235 -5.23 18.02 -0.76
N ASP A 236 -4.05 18.58 -0.54
CA ASP A 236 -3.08 18.91 -1.58
C ASP A 236 -1.99 17.84 -1.62
N THR A 237 -1.95 17.08 -2.71
CA THR A 237 -0.86 16.16 -3.03
C THR A 237 0.00 16.75 -4.17
N PRO A 238 1.17 16.17 -4.48
CA PRO A 238 2.02 16.66 -5.57
C PRO A 238 1.33 16.71 -6.94
N ASP A 239 0.33 15.86 -7.16
CA ASP A 239 -0.27 15.55 -8.46
C ASP A 239 -1.76 15.87 -8.55
N ALA A 240 -2.47 16.00 -7.43
CA ALA A 240 -3.89 16.29 -7.37
C ALA A 240 -4.28 17.14 -6.16
N VAL A 241 -5.47 17.75 -6.23
CA VAL A 241 -6.12 18.39 -5.09
C VAL A 241 -7.51 17.80 -4.92
N LEU A 242 -7.83 17.30 -3.74
CA LEU A 242 -9.16 16.87 -3.35
C LEU A 242 -9.79 17.92 -2.44
N ILE A 243 -11.00 18.35 -2.77
CA ILE A 243 -11.84 19.16 -1.90
C ILE A 243 -13.17 18.41 -1.76
N THR A 244 -13.51 18.00 -0.55
CA THR A 244 -14.75 17.27 -0.30
C THR A 244 -15.36 17.67 1.03
N HIS A 245 -16.67 17.54 1.15
CA HIS A 245 -17.33 17.63 2.45
C HIS A 245 -17.00 16.38 3.27
N ARG A 246 -16.85 16.52 4.60
CA ARG A 246 -16.45 15.42 5.50
C ARG A 246 -17.36 14.19 5.36
N ASP A 247 -18.65 14.40 5.15
CA ASP A 247 -19.65 13.32 5.03
C ASP A 247 -19.55 12.53 3.71
N HIS A 248 -18.81 13.04 2.72
CA HIS A 248 -18.67 12.41 1.41
C HIS A 248 -17.32 11.69 1.22
N VAL A 249 -16.50 11.58 2.27
CA VAL A 249 -15.14 11.02 2.14
C VAL A 249 -15.13 9.58 1.58
N GLU A 250 -16.10 8.76 1.99
CA GLU A 250 -16.24 7.37 1.53
C GLU A 250 -16.54 7.27 0.02
N GLN A 251 -17.09 8.34 -0.57
CA GLN A 251 -17.43 8.38 -1.99
C GLN A 251 -16.22 8.70 -2.88
N VAL A 252 -15.07 9.07 -2.31
CA VAL A 252 -13.83 9.36 -3.06
C VAL A 252 -13.41 8.16 -3.92
N LYS A 253 -13.61 6.93 -3.43
CA LYS A 253 -13.36 5.71 -4.20
C LYS A 253 -14.12 5.68 -5.53
N ASN A 254 -15.39 6.13 -5.53
CA ASN A 254 -16.21 6.15 -6.74
C ASN A 254 -15.69 7.18 -7.75
N VAL A 255 -15.19 8.32 -7.25
CA VAL A 255 -14.56 9.35 -8.10
C VAL A 255 -13.26 8.82 -8.71
N VAL A 256 -12.42 8.13 -7.93
CA VAL A 256 -11.21 7.47 -8.45
C VAL A 256 -11.54 6.49 -9.57
N LEU A 257 -12.53 5.62 -9.37
CA LEU A 257 -13.01 4.67 -10.40
C LEU A 257 -13.52 5.36 -11.67
N GLN A 258 -14.09 6.55 -11.55
CA GLN A 258 -14.50 7.35 -12.71
C GLN A 258 -13.27 7.92 -13.44
N LEU A 259 -12.34 8.51 -12.70
CA LEU A 259 -11.10 9.08 -13.26
C LEU A 259 -10.22 8.02 -13.95
N GLU A 260 -10.20 6.79 -13.44
CA GLU A 260 -9.55 5.64 -14.09
C GLU A 260 -10.18 5.34 -15.46
N LYS A 261 -11.52 5.33 -15.56
CA LYS A 261 -12.24 5.13 -16.83
C LYS A 261 -11.97 6.25 -17.83
N GLU A 262 -11.75 7.47 -17.34
CA GLU A 262 -11.41 8.64 -18.14
C GLU A 262 -9.91 8.70 -18.50
N ASN A 263 -9.10 7.74 -18.06
CA ASN A 263 -7.65 7.71 -18.23
C ASN A 263 -6.92 8.92 -17.65
N CYS A 264 -7.44 9.49 -16.55
CA CYS A 264 -6.74 10.55 -15.83
C CYS A 264 -5.49 9.97 -15.15
N SER A 265 -4.31 10.52 -15.47
CA SER A 265 -3.02 9.97 -15.05
C SER A 265 -2.87 9.89 -13.53
N GLN A 266 -3.43 10.84 -12.78
CA GLN A 266 -3.41 10.88 -11.31
C GLN A 266 -4.10 9.68 -10.66
N ALA A 267 -5.09 9.07 -11.34
CA ALA A 267 -5.81 7.92 -10.81
C ALA A 267 -5.10 6.59 -11.14
N ILE A 268 -4.23 6.58 -12.15
CA ILE A 268 -3.63 5.35 -12.72
C ILE A 268 -2.15 5.22 -12.36
N THR A 269 -1.44 6.33 -12.28
CA THR A 269 0.02 6.36 -12.15
C THR A 269 0.42 7.24 -10.98
N HIS A 270 1.15 6.67 -10.03
CA HIS A 270 1.75 7.46 -8.97
C HIS A 270 2.84 8.36 -9.55
N ARG A 271 2.79 9.66 -9.23
CA ARG A 271 3.81 10.62 -9.65
C ARG A 271 5.22 10.22 -9.19
N LYS A 272 5.34 9.79 -7.93
CA LYS A 272 6.59 9.28 -7.34
C LYS A 272 6.48 7.78 -7.12
N VAL A 273 7.45 7.04 -7.67
CA VAL A 273 7.45 5.58 -7.65
C VAL A 273 8.74 5.05 -7.05
N SER A 274 8.60 4.18 -6.05
CA SER A 274 9.72 3.48 -5.42
C SER A 274 10.21 2.32 -6.29
N ARG A 275 11.53 2.12 -6.28
CA ARG A 275 12.23 1.03 -6.96
C ARG A 275 13.27 0.41 -6.01
N PRO A 276 13.70 -0.84 -6.24
CA PRO A 276 14.74 -1.46 -5.42
C PRO A 276 16.01 -0.59 -5.31
N TRP A 277 16.42 0.01 -6.44
CA TRP A 277 17.57 0.92 -6.53
C TRP A 277 17.35 2.33 -5.96
N GLY A 278 16.12 2.73 -5.64
CA GLY A 278 15.81 4.11 -5.24
C GLY A 278 14.38 4.53 -5.61
N TRP A 279 14.22 5.62 -6.35
CA TRP A 279 12.91 6.14 -6.75
C TRP A 279 13.02 7.06 -7.97
N TYR A 280 11.90 7.27 -8.67
CA TYR A 280 11.75 8.39 -9.60
C TYR A 280 10.45 9.15 -9.31
N ASP A 281 10.43 10.43 -9.67
CA ASP A 281 9.33 11.38 -9.47
C ASP A 281 9.12 12.14 -10.79
N SER A 282 7.96 11.94 -11.43
CA SER A 282 7.62 12.62 -12.68
C SER A 282 7.20 14.06 -12.37
N ILE A 283 8.05 15.02 -12.70
CA ILE A 283 7.85 16.43 -12.32
C ILE A 283 6.96 17.15 -13.32
N ASP A 284 7.21 16.92 -14.61
CA ASP A 284 6.54 17.62 -15.70
C ASP A 284 6.48 16.73 -16.95
N THR A 285 5.49 16.94 -17.80
CA THR A 285 5.29 16.18 -19.03
C THR A 285 4.54 17.03 -20.05
N GLY A 286 5.00 16.98 -21.30
CA GLY A 286 4.30 17.56 -22.44
C GLY A 286 4.40 16.65 -23.66
N ASP A 287 3.87 17.10 -24.80
CA ASP A 287 3.71 16.29 -26.01
C ASP A 287 5.00 15.60 -26.50
N ARG A 288 6.16 16.17 -26.18
CA ARG A 288 7.47 15.71 -26.68
C ARG A 288 8.55 15.58 -25.60
N PHE A 289 8.21 15.80 -24.34
CA PHE A 289 9.17 15.73 -23.25
C PHE A 289 8.57 15.19 -21.97
N GLN A 290 9.42 14.60 -21.14
CA GLN A 290 9.10 14.22 -19.78
C GLN A 290 10.28 14.56 -18.88
N VAL A 291 10.02 15.18 -17.73
CA VAL A 291 11.04 15.51 -16.73
C VAL A 291 10.83 14.63 -15.52
N LYS A 292 11.89 13.92 -15.12
CA LYS A 292 11.91 13.11 -13.91
C LYS A 292 13.00 13.59 -12.98
N ARG A 293 12.72 13.52 -11.67
CA ARG A 293 13.77 13.50 -10.66
C ARG A 293 13.99 12.06 -10.25
N ILE A 294 15.23 11.60 -10.28
CA ILE A 294 15.60 10.23 -9.97
C ILE A 294 16.54 10.23 -8.78
N GLY A 295 16.20 9.48 -7.74
CA GLY A 295 17.05 9.23 -6.57
C GLY A 295 17.59 7.80 -6.60
N VAL A 296 18.91 7.64 -6.48
CA VAL A 296 19.58 6.34 -6.50
C VAL A 296 20.31 6.12 -5.19
N LYS A 297 19.99 5.01 -4.50
CA LYS A 297 20.62 4.63 -3.22
C LYS A 297 22.12 4.40 -3.38
N PRO A 298 22.91 4.60 -2.31
CA PRO A 298 24.34 4.25 -2.29
C PRO A 298 24.60 2.82 -2.81
N GLY A 299 25.54 2.68 -3.74
CA GLY A 299 25.91 1.39 -4.35
C GLY A 299 24.89 0.78 -5.33
N ALA A 300 23.72 1.39 -5.51
CA ALA A 300 22.69 0.91 -6.43
C ALA A 300 22.89 1.43 -7.85
N SER A 301 22.23 0.78 -8.82
CA SER A 301 22.24 1.20 -10.22
C SER A 301 20.88 1.01 -10.87
N LEU A 302 20.62 1.75 -11.93
CA LEU A 302 19.58 1.41 -12.88
C LEU A 302 20.04 0.23 -13.75
N SER A 303 19.09 -0.34 -14.49
CA SER A 303 19.39 -1.41 -15.46
C SER A 303 20.29 -0.87 -16.58
N LEU A 304 21.10 -1.74 -17.18
CA LEU A 304 21.77 -1.42 -18.45
C LEU A 304 20.69 -1.47 -19.52
N GLN A 305 20.43 -0.36 -20.18
CA GLN A 305 19.26 -0.22 -21.04
C GLN A 305 19.52 0.65 -22.26
N LYS A 306 18.57 0.66 -23.19
CA LYS A 306 18.48 1.66 -24.25
C LYS A 306 17.02 2.00 -24.53
N HIS A 307 16.81 3.07 -25.28
CA HIS A 307 15.50 3.50 -25.78
C HIS A 307 15.53 3.66 -27.29
N HIS A 308 14.47 3.24 -27.99
CA HIS A 308 14.43 3.34 -29.46
C HIS A 308 13.90 4.69 -29.94
N HIS A 309 13.11 5.41 -29.15
CA HIS A 309 12.33 6.55 -29.62
C HIS A 309 12.59 7.86 -28.86
N ARG A 310 13.44 7.84 -27.84
CA ARG A 310 13.78 9.03 -27.03
C ARG A 310 15.28 9.14 -26.76
N ALA A 311 15.72 10.39 -26.65
CA ALA A 311 17.00 10.77 -26.08
C ALA A 311 16.79 11.26 -24.65
N GLU A 312 17.87 11.31 -23.87
CA GLU A 312 17.82 11.78 -22.49
C GLU A 312 18.93 12.78 -22.20
N HIS A 313 18.65 13.71 -21.31
CA HIS A 313 19.65 14.62 -20.74
C HIS A 313 19.61 14.51 -19.23
N TRP A 314 20.74 14.20 -18.62
CA TRP A 314 20.85 14.00 -17.18
C TRP A 314 21.67 15.12 -16.55
N ILE A 315 21.18 15.70 -15.46
CA ILE A 315 21.87 16.70 -14.65
C ILE A 315 21.98 16.19 -13.22
N VAL A 316 23.19 16.12 -12.67
CA VAL A 316 23.39 15.72 -11.27
C VAL A 316 23.04 16.89 -10.35
N VAL A 317 22.07 16.68 -9.47
CA VAL A 317 21.65 17.67 -8.47
C VAL A 317 22.41 17.48 -7.16
N LYS A 318 22.67 16.22 -6.79
CA LYS A 318 23.29 15.85 -5.51
C LYS A 318 24.12 14.60 -5.65
N GLY A 319 25.30 14.57 -5.04
CA GLY A 319 26.16 13.40 -5.00
C GLY A 319 26.99 13.19 -6.27
N THR A 320 27.30 11.93 -6.59
CA THR A 320 28.15 11.55 -7.73
C THR A 320 27.51 10.42 -8.50
N ALA A 321 27.40 10.58 -9.82
CA ALA A 321 26.92 9.57 -10.75
C ALA A 321 28.10 8.92 -11.47
N GLU A 322 28.10 7.59 -11.56
CA GLU A 322 28.87 6.86 -12.56
C GLU A 322 27.93 6.57 -13.73
N VAL A 323 28.24 7.12 -14.90
CA VAL A 323 27.44 6.98 -16.11
C VAL A 323 28.18 6.10 -17.09
N THR A 324 27.52 5.03 -17.53
CA THR A 324 27.93 4.28 -18.72
C THR A 324 27.13 4.80 -19.91
N ARG A 325 27.80 5.16 -21.00
CA ARG A 325 27.20 5.58 -22.28
C ARG A 325 27.98 4.93 -23.41
N GLY A 326 27.38 3.94 -24.06
CA GLY A 326 28.04 3.09 -25.05
C GLY A 326 29.21 2.35 -24.43
N THR A 327 30.40 2.60 -24.95
CA THR A 327 31.65 2.02 -24.45
C THR A 327 32.34 2.88 -23.38
N GLU A 328 31.86 4.10 -23.15
CA GLU A 328 32.45 5.03 -22.18
C GLU A 328 31.81 4.85 -20.80
N THR A 329 32.63 4.94 -19.75
CA THR A 329 32.15 5.07 -18.36
C THR A 329 32.90 6.20 -17.69
N PHE A 330 32.17 7.15 -17.10
CA PHE A 330 32.74 8.35 -16.50
C PHE A 330 31.92 8.83 -15.30
N LEU A 331 32.53 9.67 -14.47
CA LEU A 331 31.88 10.25 -13.30
C LEU A 331 31.33 11.64 -13.60
N LEU A 332 30.16 11.94 -13.05
CA LEU A 332 29.58 13.26 -12.99
C LEU A 332 29.32 13.65 -11.53
N THR A 333 29.69 14.87 -11.16
CA THR A 333 29.38 15.47 -9.85
C THR A 333 28.28 16.53 -9.99
N GLU A 334 27.85 17.10 -8.88
CA GLU A 334 26.82 18.14 -8.83
C GLU A 334 27.02 19.24 -9.88
N ASN A 335 25.90 19.63 -10.50
CA ASN A 335 25.79 20.59 -11.59
C ASN A 335 26.48 20.19 -12.92
N GLN A 336 27.05 18.99 -13.02
CA GLN A 336 27.50 18.44 -14.30
C GLN A 336 26.36 17.67 -14.98
N SER A 337 26.48 17.51 -16.30
CA SER A 337 25.43 16.87 -17.11
C SER A 337 25.98 16.03 -18.25
N THR A 338 25.13 15.17 -18.79
CA THR A 338 25.43 14.39 -19.99
C THR A 338 24.18 14.23 -20.86
N TYR A 339 24.42 14.04 -22.16
CA TYR A 339 23.41 13.68 -23.15
C TYR A 339 23.56 12.19 -23.50
N ILE A 340 22.42 11.50 -23.51
CA ILE A 340 22.26 10.10 -23.92
C ILE A 340 21.53 10.08 -25.27
N PRO A 341 22.22 9.76 -26.37
CA PRO A 341 21.60 9.68 -27.70
C PRO A 341 20.54 8.58 -27.80
N ILE A 342 19.62 8.75 -28.76
CA ILE A 342 18.63 7.71 -29.11
C ILE A 342 19.36 6.42 -29.50
N GLY A 343 18.92 5.29 -28.97
CA GLY A 343 19.47 3.96 -29.26
C GLY A 343 20.77 3.64 -28.53
N GLU A 344 21.35 4.59 -27.80
CA GLU A 344 22.60 4.39 -27.06
C GLU A 344 22.36 3.53 -25.82
N ILE A 345 23.22 2.53 -25.61
CA ILE A 345 23.17 1.71 -24.40
C ILE A 345 23.75 2.52 -23.25
N HIS A 346 23.02 2.62 -22.15
CA HIS A 346 23.42 3.46 -21.03
C HIS A 346 23.00 2.88 -19.67
N ARG A 347 23.67 3.33 -18.61
CA ARG A 347 23.38 2.97 -17.21
C ARG A 347 23.76 4.14 -16.29
N LEU A 348 22.90 4.39 -15.30
CA LEU A 348 23.20 5.27 -14.17
C LEU A 348 23.50 4.43 -12.93
N LYS A 349 24.61 4.73 -12.25
CA LYS A 349 25.00 4.09 -10.99
C LYS A 349 25.40 5.15 -9.96
N ASN A 350 25.09 4.88 -8.70
CA ASN A 350 25.60 5.66 -7.57
C ASN A 350 26.79 4.92 -6.94
N PRO A 351 28.05 5.28 -7.25
CA PRO A 351 29.23 4.69 -6.62
C PRO A 351 29.49 5.24 -5.20
N GLY A 352 28.75 6.27 -4.78
CA GLY A 352 28.98 6.98 -3.53
C GLY A 352 28.34 6.34 -2.31
N MET A 353 28.58 6.97 -1.17
CA MET A 353 28.03 6.59 0.15
C MET A 353 26.80 7.42 0.54
N VAL A 354 26.44 8.43 -0.26
CA VAL A 354 25.26 9.29 -0.08
C VAL A 354 24.31 9.09 -1.26
N GLU A 355 23.03 9.39 -1.05
CA GLU A 355 22.03 9.32 -2.13
C GLU A 355 22.39 10.25 -3.29
N LEU A 356 22.34 9.71 -4.50
CA LEU A 356 22.50 10.43 -5.76
C LEU A 356 21.13 10.92 -6.21
N GLU A 357 21.02 12.21 -6.55
CA GLU A 357 19.81 12.75 -7.19
C GLU A 357 20.17 13.37 -8.54
N ILE A 358 19.40 13.03 -9.58
CA ILE A 358 19.51 13.63 -10.91
C ILE A 358 18.17 14.18 -11.39
N ILE A 359 18.22 15.17 -12.28
CA ILE A 359 17.11 15.50 -13.17
C ILE A 359 17.37 14.85 -14.51
N GLU A 360 16.41 14.08 -14.98
CA GLU A 360 16.37 13.50 -16.32
C GLU A 360 15.33 14.23 -17.16
N VAL A 361 15.74 14.73 -18.31
CA VAL A 361 14.84 15.28 -19.33
C VAL A 361 14.85 14.31 -20.50
N GLN A 362 13.73 13.65 -20.71
CA GLN A 362 13.50 12.80 -21.86
C GLN A 362 12.92 13.62 -23.01
N SER A 363 13.35 13.36 -24.24
CA SER A 363 12.85 14.05 -25.44
C SER A 363 12.73 13.08 -26.60
N GLY A 364 11.54 12.99 -27.20
CA GLY A 364 11.27 12.01 -28.24
C GLY A 364 9.83 12.05 -28.76
N SER A 365 9.55 11.22 -29.76
CA SER A 365 8.20 11.02 -30.29
C SER A 365 7.37 10.03 -29.46
N TYR A 366 8.04 9.25 -28.60
CA TYR A 366 7.41 8.29 -27.70
C TYR A 366 8.21 8.19 -26.41
N LEU A 367 7.52 8.28 -25.26
CA LEU A 367 8.14 8.38 -23.92
C LEU A 367 7.65 7.28 -22.97
N GLY A 368 6.92 6.28 -23.49
CA GLY A 368 6.41 5.17 -22.68
C GLY A 368 7.53 4.31 -22.08
N GLU A 369 7.28 3.74 -20.90
CA GLU A 369 8.21 2.84 -20.19
C GLU A 369 8.44 1.50 -20.92
N ASN A 370 7.59 1.15 -21.89
CA ASN A 370 7.75 0.01 -22.79
C ASN A 370 8.75 0.26 -23.93
N ASP A 371 9.29 1.48 -24.09
CA ASP A 371 10.42 1.75 -24.99
C ASP A 371 11.77 1.29 -24.40
N ILE A 372 11.77 0.81 -23.16
CA ILE A 372 12.97 0.40 -22.44
C ILE A 372 13.36 -1.02 -22.83
N VAL A 373 14.51 -1.18 -23.47
CA VAL A 373 15.13 -2.49 -23.71
C VAL A 373 16.23 -2.71 -22.68
N ARG A 374 16.08 -3.71 -21.81
CA ARG A 374 17.03 -4.02 -20.72
C ARG A 374 17.98 -5.15 -21.13
N PHE A 375 19.26 -4.97 -20.85
CA PHE A 375 20.33 -5.93 -21.14
C PHE A 375 20.85 -6.61 -19.87
N GLU A 376 20.91 -5.86 -18.76
CA GLU A 376 21.33 -6.36 -17.46
C GLU A 376 20.53 -5.65 -16.37
N ASP A 377 19.82 -6.42 -15.55
CA ASP A 377 19.10 -5.91 -14.38
C ASP A 377 19.40 -6.72 -13.13
N ASN A 378 19.90 -6.04 -12.10
CA ASN A 378 20.21 -6.65 -10.80
C ASN A 378 18.95 -6.90 -9.94
N TYR A 379 17.76 -6.61 -10.47
CA TYR A 379 16.49 -6.59 -9.73
C TYR A 379 15.37 -7.38 -10.42
N GLY A 380 15.70 -8.24 -11.38
CA GLY A 380 14.75 -9.21 -11.95
C GLY A 380 13.70 -8.65 -12.91
N ARG A 381 13.82 -7.40 -13.40
CA ARG A 381 12.85 -6.75 -14.32
C ARG A 381 13.23 -6.92 -15.80
N ALA A 382 14.01 -7.95 -16.12
CA ALA A 382 14.43 -8.20 -17.49
C ALA A 382 13.24 -8.52 -18.43
N ASN A 383 12.08 -8.90 -17.87
CA ASN A 383 10.88 -9.30 -18.61
C ASN A 383 9.67 -8.35 -18.42
N ASP A 384 9.83 -7.21 -17.73
CA ASP A 384 8.75 -6.20 -17.50
C ASP A 384 8.64 -5.16 -18.62
#